data_AF-W6RHV1-F1
#
_entry.id   AF-W6RHV1-F1
#
_cell.length_a   1.000
_cell.length_b   1.000
_cell.length_c   1.000
_cell.angle_alpha   90.00
_cell.angle_beta   90.00
_cell.angle_gamma   90.00
#
_symmetry.space_group_name_H-M   'P 1'
#
loop_
_entity.id
_entity.type
_entity.pdbx_description
1 polymer ?
#
loop_
_entity_poly.entity_id
_entity_poly.type
_entity_poly.pdbx_seq_one_letter_code
_entity_poly.pdbx_strand_id
1 'polypeptide(L)'
;MQSSLGNGGSKHRTGSVGHWADHGHHALIRISAFRAIGGYDEMFSHNEDAEFDYRLNKAGYRIWMTDKTSMIYYPRSTPGALFRQYFSYGRGRAKNFMKHRSMPSLRQLLPLAVAPIAAGALLAIISWAAAIPVGLWAFACLGYGVWMALGQKNPYGPLAAVSAMLMHFAWSAGFWRELLDIRNRRVTP
;
A
#
# COMPACT_ATOMS: atom_id res chain seq x y z
N MET A 1 -9.71 11.37 4.96
CA MET A 1 -10.15 10.99 3.61
C MET A 1 -10.24 9.48 3.53
N GLN A 2 -11.45 8.93 3.32
CA GLN A 2 -11.65 7.49 3.09
C GLN A 2 -12.07 7.31 1.63
N SER A 3 -11.13 6.91 0.77
CA SER A 3 -11.43 6.50 -0.60
C SER A 3 -10.96 5.06 -0.80
N SER A 4 -11.79 4.24 -1.45
CA SER A 4 -11.49 2.83 -1.76
C SER A 4 -10.16 2.68 -2.52
N LEU A 5 -9.86 3.64 -3.39
CA LEU A 5 -8.69 3.63 -4.26
C LEU A 5 -7.38 4.09 -3.58
N GLY A 6 -7.47 4.89 -2.50
CA GLY A 6 -6.32 5.28 -1.68
C GLY A 6 -5.93 4.22 -0.63
N ASN A 7 -6.88 3.41 -0.16
CA ASN A 7 -6.67 2.43 0.92
C ASN A 7 -6.86 0.97 0.48
N GLY A 8 -6.88 0.69 -0.83
CA GLY A 8 -6.97 -0.67 -1.38
C GLY A 8 -8.31 -1.40 -1.15
N GLY A 9 -9.40 -0.68 -0.86
CA GLY A 9 -10.72 -1.26 -0.66
C GLY A 9 -10.82 -2.24 0.51
N SER A 10 -9.95 -2.12 1.52
CA SER A 10 -10.06 -2.93 2.75
C SER A 10 -11.42 -2.66 3.40
N LYS A 11 -12.22 -3.72 3.65
CA LYS A 11 -13.52 -3.66 4.36
C LYS A 11 -13.46 -3.06 5.77
N HIS A 12 -12.29 -2.67 6.24
CA HIS A 12 -11.94 -2.27 7.60
C HIS A 12 -12.55 -0.94 8.08
N ARG A 13 -13.45 -0.30 7.32
CA ARG A 13 -13.98 1.03 7.67
C ARG A 13 -15.47 1.27 7.35
N THR A 14 -16.16 0.29 6.80
CA THR A 14 -17.59 0.41 6.44
C THR A 14 -18.39 -0.68 7.14
N GLY A 15 -18.78 -0.44 8.40
CA GLY A 15 -19.88 -1.14 9.09
C GLY A 15 -19.91 -2.67 8.95
N SER A 16 -18.76 -3.30 8.71
CA SER A 16 -18.71 -4.74 8.48
C SER A 16 -18.85 -5.40 9.83
N VAL A 17 -19.90 -6.20 10.00
CA VAL A 17 -20.04 -7.10 11.14
C VAL A 17 -18.71 -7.81 11.38
N GLY A 18 -18.32 -7.95 12.65
CA GLY A 18 -17.03 -8.52 13.02
C GLY A 18 -16.69 -9.78 12.20
N HIS A 19 -15.46 -9.84 11.69
CA HIS A 19 -15.05 -10.87 10.74
C HIS A 19 -13.58 -11.24 10.90
N TRP A 20 -13.24 -12.42 10.39
CA TRP A 20 -11.85 -12.84 10.27
C TRP A 20 -11.14 -12.07 9.16
N ALA A 21 -9.94 -11.57 9.45
CA ALA A 21 -9.12 -10.82 8.53
C ALA A 21 -7.71 -11.42 8.46
N ASP A 22 -7.00 -11.11 7.37
CA ASP A 22 -5.62 -11.57 7.18
C ASP A 22 -4.59 -10.57 7.73
N HIS A 23 -5.01 -9.35 8.07
CA HIS A 23 -4.14 -8.28 8.54
C HIS A 23 -4.93 -7.27 9.37
N GLY A 24 -4.30 -6.65 10.38
CA GLY A 24 -4.91 -5.59 11.19
C GLY A 24 -3.91 -4.50 11.63
N HIS A 25 -4.19 -3.25 11.28
CA HIS A 25 -3.29 -2.11 11.59
C HIS A 25 -3.32 -1.62 13.06
N HIS A 26 -4.28 -2.07 13.86
CA HIS A 26 -4.38 -1.73 15.29
C HIS A 26 -4.87 -2.96 16.06
N ALA A 27 -3.94 -3.87 16.34
CA ALA A 27 -4.28 -5.16 16.92
C ALA A 27 -3.99 -5.21 18.43
N LEU A 28 -4.90 -5.84 19.18
CA LEU A 28 -4.59 -6.39 20.49
C LEU A 28 -4.07 -7.81 20.27
N ILE A 29 -2.85 -8.09 20.72
CA ILE A 29 -2.17 -9.35 20.47
C ILE A 29 -2.06 -10.12 21.78
N ARG A 30 -2.46 -11.40 21.77
CA ARG A 30 -2.20 -12.30 22.91
C ARG A 30 -0.69 -12.47 23.07
N ILE A 31 -0.17 -12.19 24.26
CA ILE A 31 1.27 -12.28 24.56
C ILE A 31 1.81 -13.68 24.26
N SER A 32 1.04 -14.73 24.54
CA SER A 32 1.43 -16.11 24.22
C SER A 32 1.65 -16.34 22.73
N ALA A 33 0.74 -15.86 21.87
CA ALA A 33 0.89 -15.96 20.41
C ALA A 33 2.06 -15.10 19.91
N PHE A 34 2.22 -13.88 20.45
CA PHE A 34 3.35 -13.01 20.11
C PHE A 34 4.70 -13.67 20.38
N ARG A 35 4.87 -14.23 21.58
CA ARG A 35 6.10 -14.94 21.97
C ARG A 35 6.31 -16.22 21.18
N ALA A 36 5.24 -16.98 20.90
CA ALA A 36 5.32 -18.24 20.16
C ALA A 36 5.90 -18.07 18.75
N ILE A 37 5.66 -16.93 18.10
CA ILE A 37 6.21 -16.65 16.76
C ILE A 37 7.47 -15.78 16.76
N GLY A 38 8.03 -15.48 17.93
CA GLY A 38 9.28 -14.71 18.08
C GLY A 38 9.13 -13.19 18.01
N GLY A 39 7.92 -12.65 18.18
CA GLY A 39 7.68 -11.20 18.17
C GLY A 39 7.84 -10.54 16.81
N TYR A 40 8.07 -9.22 16.80
CA TYR A 40 8.35 -8.45 15.57
C TYR A 40 9.76 -8.73 15.06
N ASP A 41 9.93 -8.75 13.74
CA ASP A 41 11.25 -8.83 13.13
C ASP A 41 11.90 -7.44 13.08
N GLU A 42 12.98 -7.26 13.84
CA GLU A 42 13.72 -6.00 13.96
C GLU A 42 14.37 -5.54 12.63
N MET A 43 14.50 -6.42 11.64
CA MET A 43 14.97 -6.03 10.30
C MET A 43 13.94 -5.17 9.52
N PHE A 44 12.69 -5.14 9.99
CA PHE A 44 11.60 -4.35 9.42
C PHE A 44 11.43 -3.04 10.19
N SER A 45 11.99 -1.97 9.64
CA SER A 45 11.73 -0.60 10.12
C SER A 45 10.30 -0.11 9.86
N HIS A 46 9.62 -0.73 8.90
CA HIS A 46 8.30 -0.34 8.40
C HIS A 46 7.61 -1.58 7.87
N ASN A 47 6.28 -1.65 8.00
CA ASN A 47 5.46 -2.78 7.54
C ASN A 47 5.82 -4.08 8.28
N GLU A 48 6.32 -3.95 9.51
CA GLU A 48 6.60 -5.00 10.48
C GLU A 48 5.33 -5.67 11.00
N ASP A 49 4.23 -4.92 11.07
CA ASP A 49 2.88 -5.40 11.41
C ASP A 49 2.37 -6.42 10.37
N ALA A 50 2.46 -6.08 9.09
CA ALA A 50 2.06 -6.99 8.01
C ALA A 50 3.00 -8.19 7.85
N GLU A 51 4.27 -8.07 8.24
CA GLU A 51 5.20 -9.20 8.31
C GLU A 51 4.87 -10.13 9.47
N PHE A 52 4.56 -9.57 10.64
CA PHE A 52 4.12 -10.29 11.82
C PHE A 52 2.81 -11.03 11.55
N ASP A 53 1.80 -10.35 10.99
CA ASP A 53 0.51 -10.95 10.65
C ASP A 53 0.64 -12.11 9.65
N TYR A 54 1.57 -12.00 8.70
CA TYR A 54 1.90 -13.10 7.79
C TYR A 54 2.42 -14.32 8.55
N ARG A 55 3.40 -14.15 9.45
CA ARG A 55 3.93 -15.24 10.28
C ARG A 55 2.88 -15.80 11.23
N LEU A 56 2.05 -14.94 11.81
CA LEU A 56 0.97 -15.29 12.71
C LEU A 56 -0.04 -16.22 12.02
N ASN A 57 -0.52 -15.83 10.83
CA ASN A 57 -1.42 -16.67 10.03
C ASN A 57 -0.75 -17.97 9.58
N LYS A 58 0.53 -17.93 9.18
CA LYS A 58 1.29 -19.13 8.79
C LYS A 58 1.46 -20.13 9.95
N ALA A 59 1.52 -19.63 11.18
CA ALA A 59 1.54 -20.45 12.40
C ALA A 59 0.15 -20.97 12.82
N GLY A 60 -0.91 -20.70 12.04
CA GLY A 60 -2.27 -21.20 12.28
C GLY A 60 -3.11 -20.34 13.22
N TYR A 61 -2.58 -19.20 13.67
CA TYR A 61 -3.37 -18.21 14.40
C TYR A 61 -4.29 -17.44 13.44
N ARG A 62 -5.27 -16.72 14.00
CA ARG A 62 -6.27 -15.99 13.23
C ARG A 62 -6.50 -14.60 13.82
N ILE A 63 -6.77 -13.62 12.96
CA ILE A 63 -6.98 -12.22 13.36
C ILE A 63 -8.48 -11.89 13.27
N TRP A 64 -9.07 -11.49 14.39
CA TRP A 64 -10.46 -11.05 14.44
C TRP A 64 -10.55 -9.53 14.35
N MET A 65 -11.29 -9.03 13.37
CA MET A 65 -11.61 -7.62 13.22
C MET A 65 -12.95 -7.35 13.92
N THR A 66 -12.95 -6.51 14.95
CA THR A 66 -14.16 -6.12 15.68
C THR A 66 -14.76 -4.84 15.12
N ASP A 67 -16.08 -4.77 15.09
CA ASP A 67 -16.88 -3.60 14.74
C ASP A 67 -17.35 -2.80 15.97
N LYS A 68 -17.12 -3.34 17.16
CA LYS A 68 -17.55 -2.73 18.43
C LYS A 68 -16.68 -1.55 18.89
N THR A 69 -15.53 -1.35 18.25
CA THR A 69 -14.60 -0.27 18.58
C THR A 69 -14.32 0.58 17.35
N SER A 70 -14.33 1.90 17.53
CA SER A 70 -13.99 2.84 16.48
C SER A 70 -12.72 3.60 16.84
N MET A 71 -11.95 3.97 15.82
CA MET A 71 -10.75 4.78 15.97
C MET A 71 -10.69 5.82 14.88
N ILE A 72 -10.41 7.06 15.27
CA ILE A 72 -10.25 8.17 14.33
C ILE A 72 -8.81 8.15 13.82
N TYR A 73 -8.66 8.10 12.50
CA TYR A 73 -7.36 8.16 11.84
C TYR A 73 -7.13 9.53 11.23
N TYR A 74 -5.99 10.12 11.58
CA TYR A 74 -5.55 11.40 11.06
C TYR A 74 -4.50 11.15 9.96
N PRO A 75 -4.84 11.37 8.68
CA PRO A 75 -3.87 11.25 7.60
C PRO A 75 -2.79 12.34 7.71
N ARG A 76 -1.66 12.12 7.04
CA ARG A 76 -0.60 13.14 6.94
C ARG A 76 -1.15 14.40 6.26
N SER A 77 -0.81 15.55 6.80
CA SER A 77 -1.30 16.86 6.35
C SER A 77 -0.55 17.42 5.15
N THR A 78 0.63 16.88 4.82
CA THR A 78 1.46 17.40 3.73
C THR A 78 1.76 16.34 2.66
N PRO A 79 1.82 16.71 1.37
CA PRO A 79 2.17 15.79 0.29
C PRO A 79 3.53 15.12 0.51
N GLY A 80 4.54 15.87 0.97
CA GLY A 80 5.87 15.31 1.23
C GLY A 80 5.90 14.28 2.36
N ALA A 81 5.09 14.46 3.41
CA ALA A 81 4.95 13.45 4.47
C ALA A 81 4.19 12.22 3.98
N LEU A 82 3.13 12.41 3.18
CA LEU A 82 2.37 11.33 2.58
C LEU A 82 3.24 10.50 1.61
N PHE A 83 4.02 11.17 0.76
CA PHE A 83 4.97 10.52 -0.14
C PHE A 83 5.97 9.65 0.62
N ARG A 84 6.63 10.22 1.64
CA ARG A 84 7.62 9.47 2.45
C ARG A 84 6.99 8.26 3.13
N GLN A 85 5.78 8.39 3.65
CA GLN A 85 5.04 7.28 4.27
C GLN A 85 4.80 6.15 3.26
N TYR A 86 4.23 6.45 2.09
CA TYR A 86 3.91 5.43 1.09
C TYR A 86 5.16 4.84 0.45
N PHE A 87 6.22 5.64 0.29
CA PHE A 87 7.53 5.17 -0.13
C PHE A 87 8.12 4.14 0.84
N SER A 88 8.10 4.43 2.14
CA SER A 88 8.53 3.48 3.17
C SER A 88 7.68 2.20 3.17
N TYR A 89 6.36 2.32 2.96
CA TYR A 89 5.47 1.16 2.85
C TYR A 89 5.82 0.29 1.62
N GLY A 90 6.12 0.91 0.48
CA GLY A 90 6.59 0.22 -0.72
C GLY A 90 7.87 -0.58 -0.45
N ARG A 91 8.86 0.04 0.22
CA ARG A 91 10.11 -0.62 0.63
C ARG A 91 9.86 -1.80 1.58
N GLY A 92 9.05 -1.59 2.62
CA GLY A 92 8.69 -2.64 3.57
C GLY A 92 8.00 -3.83 2.90
N ARG A 93 7.13 -3.56 1.91
CA ARG A 93 6.47 -4.61 1.14
C ARG A 93 7.43 -5.39 0.25
N ALA A 94 8.40 -4.73 -0.39
CA ALA A 94 9.46 -5.39 -1.14
C ALA A 94 10.31 -6.31 -0.25
N LYS A 95 10.67 -5.86 0.96
CA LYS A 95 11.36 -6.73 1.95
C LYS A 95 10.53 -7.96 2.32
N ASN A 96 9.23 -7.77 2.57
CA ASN A 96 8.32 -8.88 2.91
C ASN A 96 8.21 -9.88 1.74
N PHE A 97 8.02 -9.39 0.51
CA PHE A 97 8.04 -10.20 -0.71
C PHE A 97 9.33 -11.02 -0.84
N MET A 98 10.49 -10.40 -0.61
CA MET A 98 11.78 -11.08 -0.73
C MET A 98 12.02 -12.10 0.39
N LYS A 99 11.59 -11.81 1.63
CA LYS A 99 11.77 -12.70 2.78
C LYS A 99 10.87 -13.92 2.70
N HIS A 100 9.60 -13.73 2.39
CA HIS A 100 8.57 -14.77 2.49
C HIS A 100 8.14 -15.35 1.13
N ARG A 101 8.63 -14.77 0.01
CA ARG A 101 8.18 -15.08 -1.36
C ARG A 101 6.65 -14.95 -1.51
N SER A 102 6.04 -14.11 -0.69
CA SER A 102 4.61 -13.88 -0.65
C SER A 102 4.22 -12.89 -1.74
N MET A 103 3.57 -13.36 -2.81
CA MET A 103 3.15 -12.49 -3.91
C MET A 103 2.23 -11.36 -3.40
N PRO A 104 2.45 -10.10 -3.83
CA PRO A 104 1.52 -9.02 -3.56
C PRO A 104 0.14 -9.39 -4.11
N SER A 105 -0.92 -9.00 -3.40
CA SER A 105 -2.27 -9.21 -3.92
C SER A 105 -2.46 -8.45 -5.23
N LEU A 106 -3.40 -8.88 -6.09
CA LEU A 106 -3.68 -8.21 -7.38
C LEU A 106 -3.92 -6.70 -7.23
N ARG A 107 -4.48 -6.28 -6.09
CA ARG A 107 -4.72 -4.88 -5.72
C ARG A 107 -3.44 -4.08 -5.50
N GLN A 108 -2.36 -4.74 -5.06
CA GLN A 108 -1.04 -4.17 -4.87
C GLN A 108 -0.18 -4.25 -6.14
N LEU A 109 -0.50 -5.15 -7.07
CA LEU A 109 0.18 -5.25 -8.37
C LEU A 109 -0.12 -4.05 -9.28
N LEU A 110 -1.32 -3.48 -9.22
CA LEU A 110 -1.68 -2.30 -10.03
C LEU A 110 -0.80 -1.08 -9.73
N PRO A 111 -0.65 -0.63 -8.46
CA PRO A 111 0.31 0.42 -8.13
C PRO A 111 1.76 0.06 -8.48
N LEU A 112 2.15 -1.22 -8.44
CA LEU A 112 3.54 -1.65 -8.70
C LEU A 112 4.04 -1.23 -10.07
N ALA A 113 3.16 -1.22 -11.08
CA ALA A 113 3.51 -0.87 -12.45
C ALA A 113 3.71 0.65 -12.67
N VAL A 114 3.25 1.50 -11.73
CA VAL A 114 3.17 2.95 -11.92
C VAL A 114 4.54 3.60 -12.09
N ALA A 115 5.54 3.29 -11.26
CA ALA A 115 6.86 3.90 -11.39
C ALA A 115 7.61 3.48 -12.68
N PRO A 116 7.62 2.19 -13.08
CA PRO A 116 8.15 1.80 -14.39
C PRO A 116 7.43 2.47 -15.56
N ILE A 117 6.10 2.57 -15.50
CA ILE A 117 5.29 3.25 -16.53
C ILE A 117 5.64 4.75 -16.59
N ALA A 118 5.78 5.41 -15.43
CA ALA A 118 6.18 6.81 -15.36
C ALA A 118 7.60 7.04 -15.89
N ALA A 119 8.55 6.14 -15.58
CA ALA A 119 9.90 6.18 -16.14
C ALA A 119 9.90 5.95 -17.65
N GLY A 120 9.06 5.02 -18.15
CA GLY A 120 8.88 4.74 -19.56
C GLY A 120 8.35 5.92 -20.37
N ALA A 121 7.56 6.79 -19.75
CA ALA A 121 7.08 8.02 -20.42
C ALA A 121 8.21 9.02 -20.73
N LEU A 122 9.41 8.88 -20.17
CA LEU A 122 10.57 9.64 -20.62
C LEU A 122 10.93 9.32 -22.08
N LEU A 123 10.55 8.15 -22.58
CA LEU A 123 10.69 7.77 -24.00
C LEU A 123 9.65 8.47 -24.91
N ALA A 124 8.73 9.26 -24.34
CA ALA A 124 7.77 10.06 -25.12
C ALA A 124 8.46 11.12 -26.01
N ILE A 125 9.69 11.49 -25.67
CA ILE A 125 10.56 12.34 -26.49
C ILE A 125 10.85 11.68 -27.85
N ILE A 126 10.90 10.34 -27.90
CA ILE A 126 11.18 9.56 -29.10
C ILE A 126 9.87 9.13 -29.78
N SER A 127 8.90 8.68 -28.98
CA SER A 127 7.59 8.27 -29.49
C SER A 127 6.50 8.65 -28.51
N TRP A 128 5.61 9.56 -28.93
CA TRP A 128 4.46 10.01 -28.13
C TRP A 128 3.59 8.84 -27.63
N ALA A 129 3.60 7.69 -28.31
CA ALA A 129 2.91 6.49 -27.89
C ALA A 129 3.36 5.98 -26.51
N ALA A 130 4.61 6.25 -26.11
CA ALA A 130 5.13 5.93 -24.78
C ALA A 130 4.44 6.73 -23.65
N ALA A 131 3.75 7.83 -23.96
CA ALA A 131 2.95 8.58 -23.00
C ALA A 131 1.56 7.97 -22.76
N ILE A 132 1.06 7.11 -23.65
CA ILE A 132 -0.28 6.53 -23.58
C ILE A 132 -0.53 5.82 -22.24
N PRO A 133 0.36 4.95 -21.71
CA PRO A 133 0.11 4.25 -20.46
C PRO A 133 0.03 5.20 -19.24
N VAL A 134 0.86 6.24 -19.20
CA VAL A 134 0.80 7.28 -18.14
C VAL A 134 -0.49 8.09 -18.27
N GLY A 135 -0.88 8.44 -19.50
CA GLY A 135 -2.13 9.15 -19.77
C GLY A 135 -3.36 8.35 -19.32
N LEU A 136 -3.40 7.04 -19.61
CA LEU A 136 -4.48 6.15 -19.17
C LEU A 136 -4.53 6.02 -17.64
N TRP A 137 -3.38 5.90 -16.97
CA TRP A 137 -3.32 5.84 -15.52
C TRP A 137 -3.80 7.16 -14.86
N ALA A 138 -3.32 8.31 -15.36
CA ALA A 138 -3.75 9.61 -14.89
C ALA A 138 -5.26 9.83 -15.13
N PHE A 139 -5.75 9.47 -16.32
CA PHE A 139 -7.17 9.55 -16.66
C PHE A 139 -8.03 8.68 -15.74
N ALA A 140 -7.60 7.45 -15.45
CA ALA A 140 -8.32 6.57 -14.53
C ALA A 140 -8.39 7.15 -13.11
N CYS A 141 -7.29 7.72 -12.61
CA CYS A 141 -7.23 8.36 -11.30
C CYS A 141 -8.14 9.61 -11.22
N LEU A 142 -8.07 10.48 -12.23
CA LEU A 142 -8.89 11.69 -12.33
C LEU A 142 -10.37 11.35 -12.51
N GLY A 143 -10.70 10.40 -13.39
CA GLY A 143 -12.06 9.92 -13.61
C GLY A 143 -12.70 9.36 -12.34
N TYR A 144 -11.92 8.62 -11.54
CA TYR A 144 -12.38 8.18 -10.22
C TYR A 144 -12.58 9.34 -9.24
N GLY A 145 -11.71 10.35 -9.26
CA GLY A 145 -11.87 11.58 -8.47
C GLY A 145 -13.17 12.33 -8.82
N VAL A 146 -13.46 12.45 -10.12
CA VAL A 146 -14.69 13.06 -10.65
C VAL A 146 -15.91 12.23 -10.26
N TRP A 147 -15.84 10.90 -10.38
CA TRP A 147 -16.92 10.02 -9.94
C TRP A 147 -17.20 10.12 -8.44
N MET A 148 -16.17 10.24 -7.59
CA MET A 148 -16.37 10.53 -6.16
C MET A 148 -16.98 11.91 -5.92
N ALA A 149 -16.58 12.92 -6.69
CA ALA A 149 -17.11 14.27 -6.55
C ALA A 149 -18.59 14.35 -6.91
N LEU A 150 -18.97 13.78 -8.05
CA LEU A 150 -20.31 13.85 -8.60
C LEU A 150 -21.24 12.77 -8.04
N GLY A 151 -20.77 11.52 -8.01
CA GLY A 151 -21.55 10.36 -7.60
C GLY A 151 -21.72 10.23 -6.09
N GLN A 152 -20.68 10.57 -5.31
CA GLN A 152 -20.74 10.53 -3.84
C GLN A 152 -20.94 11.91 -3.20
N LYS A 153 -21.17 12.95 -4.02
CA LYS A 153 -21.34 14.36 -3.60
C LYS A 153 -20.22 14.83 -2.67
N ASN A 154 -18.99 14.34 -2.89
CA ASN A 154 -17.85 14.63 -2.05
C ASN A 154 -16.94 15.70 -2.71
N PRO A 155 -16.96 16.96 -2.25
CA PRO A 155 -16.21 18.04 -2.90
C PRO A 155 -14.69 17.81 -2.92
N TYR A 156 -14.18 16.89 -2.09
CA TYR A 156 -12.77 16.54 -2.03
C TYR A 156 -12.33 15.49 -3.07
N GLY A 157 -13.21 15.10 -4.01
CA GLY A 157 -12.92 14.13 -5.06
C GLY A 157 -11.64 14.39 -5.87
N PRO A 158 -11.39 15.62 -6.37
CA PRO A 158 -10.15 15.94 -7.08
C PRO A 158 -8.89 15.81 -6.20
N LEU A 159 -8.95 16.27 -4.95
CA LEU A 159 -7.85 16.12 -3.99
C LEU A 159 -7.56 14.65 -3.68
N ALA A 160 -8.60 13.81 -3.63
CA ALA A 160 -8.45 12.38 -3.43
C ALA A 160 -7.81 11.69 -4.65
N ALA A 161 -8.08 12.15 -5.88
CA ALA A 161 -7.39 11.66 -7.08
C ALA A 161 -5.90 12.01 -7.08
N VAL A 162 -5.55 13.28 -6.81
CA VAL A 162 -4.15 13.71 -6.71
C VAL A 162 -3.42 12.96 -5.59
N SER A 163 -4.08 12.79 -4.44
CA SER A 163 -3.53 12.01 -3.33
C SER A 163 -3.29 10.55 -3.73
N ALA A 164 -4.24 9.91 -4.42
CA ALA A 164 -4.10 8.54 -4.88
C ALA A 164 -2.93 8.38 -5.87
N MET A 165 -2.78 9.31 -6.82
CA MET A 165 -1.64 9.30 -7.75
C MET A 165 -0.31 9.39 -7.01
N LEU A 166 -0.20 10.31 -6.04
CA LEU A 166 1.00 10.47 -5.21
C LEU A 166 1.29 9.20 -4.41
N MET A 167 0.28 8.59 -3.80
CA MET A 167 0.39 7.37 -3.01
C MET A 167 0.82 6.16 -3.86
N HIS A 168 0.22 5.98 -5.04
CA HIS A 168 0.56 4.89 -5.97
C HIS A 168 1.99 5.02 -6.48
N PHE A 169 2.37 6.22 -6.93
CA PHE A 169 3.71 6.47 -7.42
C PHE A 169 4.76 6.31 -6.31
N ALA A 170 4.54 6.90 -5.13
CA ALA A 170 5.46 6.79 -4.00
C ALA A 170 5.67 5.33 -3.57
N TRP A 171 4.58 4.56 -3.45
CA TRP A 171 4.63 3.14 -3.09
C TRP A 171 5.38 2.31 -4.14
N SER A 172 5.08 2.52 -5.42
CA SER A 172 5.78 1.85 -6.52
C SER A 172 7.27 2.15 -6.53
N ALA A 173 7.63 3.43 -6.44
CA ALA A 173 9.03 3.88 -6.42
C ALA A 173 9.79 3.29 -5.21
N GLY A 174 9.16 3.25 -4.04
CA GLY A 174 9.72 2.63 -2.84
C GLY A 174 9.96 1.13 -3.02
N PHE A 175 9.00 0.41 -3.60
CA PHE A 175 9.13 -1.02 -3.87
C PHE A 175 10.30 -1.32 -4.80
N TRP A 176 10.37 -0.64 -5.94
CA TRP A 176 11.41 -0.85 -6.94
C TRP A 176 12.80 -0.47 -6.43
N ARG A 177 12.91 0.63 -5.67
CA ARG A 177 14.19 1.01 -5.06
C ARG A 177 14.71 -0.08 -4.13
N GLU A 178 13.88 -0.61 -3.24
CA GLU A 178 14.32 -1.67 -2.32
C GLU A 178 14.72 -2.94 -3.06
N LEU A 179 13.98 -3.30 -4.11
CA LEU A 179 14.31 -4.47 -4.94
C LEU A 179 15.68 -4.31 -5.63
N LEU A 180 15.98 -3.11 -6.15
CA LEU A 180 17.26 -2.78 -6.75
C LEU A 180 18.39 -2.72 -5.71
N ASP A 181 18.17 -2.09 -4.56
CA ASP A 181 19.16 -1.97 -3.48
C ASP A 181 19.55 -3.35 -2.94
N ILE A 182 18.59 -4.25 -2.72
CA ILE A 182 18.86 -5.62 -2.26
C ILE A 182 19.58 -6.44 -3.33
N ARG A 183 19.19 -6.28 -4.61
CA ARG A 183 19.89 -6.94 -5.72
C ARG A 183 21.36 -6.52 -5.75
N ASN A 184 21.64 -5.23 -5.58
CA ASN A 184 23.01 -4.72 -5.54
C ASN A 184 23.79 -5.30 -4.34
N ARG A 185 23.18 -5.38 -3.14
CA ARG A 185 23.81 -6.00 -1.96
C ARG A 185 24.11 -7.49 -2.08
N ARG A 186 23.41 -8.22 -2.96
CA ARG A 186 23.71 -9.64 -3.26
C ARG A 186 24.78 -9.81 -4.33
N VAL A 187 25.05 -8.77 -5.11
CA VAL A 187 26.01 -8.78 -6.22
C VAL A 187 27.40 -8.31 -5.78
N THR A 188 27.49 -7.53 -4.70
CA THR A 188 28.76 -7.25 -4.03
C THR A 188 29.13 -8.41 -3.08
N PRO A 189 30.26 -9.11 -3.29
CA PRO A 189 30.73 -10.18 -2.42
C PRO A 189 31.18 -9.66 -1.04
#